data_AF-A4RYD4-F1
#
_entry.id   AF-A4RYD4-F1
#
_cell.length_a   1.000
_cell.length_b   1.000
_cell.length_c   1.000
_cell.angle_alpha   90.00
_cell.angle_beta   90.00
_cell.angle_gamma   90.00
#
_symmetry.space_group_name_H-M   'P 1'
#
loop_
_entity.id
_entity.type
_entity.pdbx_description
1 polymer ?
#
loop_
_entity_poly.entity_id
_entity_poly.type
_entity_poly.pdbx_seq_one_letter_code
_entity_poly.pdbx_strand_id
1 'polypeptide(L)'
;MVYQVNLPASNMGLEFKDVGYGPPVVANIPPGGYAAAYTDIKVGDVLLRCSALEIDVHHPHVKPRKFEFDALEPTPTGRLPSFETCMNALRSTAVYSAGFKHLEVTCEFKRDIDDRAEHEDYARLMETMTRVGRLEADRENAGDYGPRAPGEHPEGTPSEPLYVPDDGTYPVDD
;
A
#
# COMPACT_ATOMS: atom_id res chain seq x y z
N MET A 1 13.13 -11.50 -0.54
CA MET A 1 13.74 -12.34 0.52
C MET A 1 12.63 -13.06 1.27
N VAL A 2 12.78 -14.37 1.58
CA VAL A 2 11.83 -15.12 2.44
C VAL A 2 12.47 -15.31 3.81
N TYR A 3 11.69 -15.11 4.87
CA TYR A 3 12.15 -15.23 6.25
C TYR A 3 11.03 -15.76 7.17
N GLN A 4 11.40 -16.31 8.32
CA GLN A 4 10.46 -16.92 9.26
C GLN A 4 10.44 -16.14 10.59
N VAL A 5 9.26 -16.02 11.19
CA VAL A 5 9.04 -15.34 12.47
C VAL A 5 8.08 -16.15 13.33
N ASN A 6 8.39 -16.27 14.63
CA ASN A 6 7.47 -16.83 15.61
C ASN A 6 6.59 -15.71 16.18
N LEU A 7 5.28 -15.88 16.05
CA LEU A 7 4.26 -14.98 16.54
C LEU A 7 3.41 -15.67 17.60
N PRO A 8 2.86 -14.91 18.57
CA PRO A 8 1.91 -15.46 19.52
C PRO A 8 0.64 -15.88 18.77
N ALA A 9 0.04 -16.99 19.21
CA ALA A 9 -1.21 -17.49 18.62
C ALA A 9 -2.33 -16.43 18.63
N SER A 10 -2.42 -15.63 19.70
CA SER A 10 -3.38 -14.54 19.83
C SER A 10 -2.71 -13.17 19.83
N ASN A 11 -3.37 -12.18 19.24
CA ASN A 11 -2.94 -10.79 19.25
C ASN A 11 -1.52 -10.57 18.68
N MET A 12 -1.28 -11.10 17.48
CA MET A 12 -0.01 -10.94 16.75
C MET A 12 0.35 -9.47 16.50
N GLY A 13 -0.63 -8.57 16.48
CA GLY A 13 -0.41 -7.16 16.15
C GLY A 13 -0.13 -6.93 14.67
N LEU A 14 -0.82 -7.67 13.79
CA LEU A 14 -0.73 -7.57 12.34
C LEU A 14 -2.12 -7.43 11.74
N GLU A 15 -2.25 -6.54 10.77
CA GLU A 15 -3.45 -6.40 9.94
C GLU A 15 -3.07 -6.66 8.49
N PHE A 16 -3.87 -7.47 7.80
CA PHE A 16 -3.63 -7.85 6.42
C PHE A 16 -4.64 -7.19 5.47
N LYS A 17 -4.21 -6.83 4.26
CA LYS A 17 -5.12 -6.39 3.19
C LYS A 17 -5.64 -7.58 2.40
N ASP A 18 -6.91 -7.47 1.99
CA ASP A 18 -7.53 -8.42 1.08
C ASP A 18 -6.94 -8.29 -0.33
N VAL A 19 -6.47 -9.39 -0.88
CA VAL A 19 -5.91 -9.51 -2.23
C VAL A 19 -6.78 -10.38 -3.13
N GLY A 20 -7.98 -10.75 -2.68
CA GLY A 20 -8.89 -11.68 -3.33
C GLY A 20 -8.42 -13.12 -3.17
N TYR A 21 -7.52 -13.56 -4.07
CA TYR A 21 -6.98 -14.91 -4.09
C TYR A 21 -5.46 -14.88 -3.97
N GLY A 22 -4.93 -15.65 -3.03
CA GLY A 22 -3.49 -15.80 -2.81
C GLY A 22 -2.99 -15.27 -1.48
N PRO A 23 -1.66 -15.12 -1.37
CA PRO A 23 -0.98 -14.75 -0.13
C PRO A 23 -1.41 -13.39 0.42
N PRO A 24 -1.91 -13.29 1.66
CA PRO A 24 -2.29 -12.01 2.24
C PRO A 24 -1.05 -11.16 2.53
N VAL A 25 -1.21 -9.84 2.40
CA VAL A 25 -0.12 -8.87 2.55
C VAL A 25 -0.34 -8.03 3.81
N VAL A 26 0.72 -7.82 4.60
CA VAL A 26 0.67 -6.96 5.78
C VAL A 26 0.36 -5.53 5.35
N ALA A 27 -0.77 -5.02 5.80
CA ALA A 27 -1.25 -3.68 5.49
C ALA A 27 -0.92 -2.69 6.59
N ASN A 28 -0.96 -3.13 7.85
CA ASN A 28 -0.73 -2.27 8.99
C ASN A 28 -0.16 -3.09 10.17
N ILE A 29 0.65 -2.41 11.00
CA ILE A 29 1.26 -2.97 12.20
C ILE A 29 0.97 -2.00 13.34
N PRO A 30 -0.09 -2.24 14.14
CA PRO A 30 -0.50 -1.34 15.20
C PRO A 30 0.63 -1.08 16.22
N PRO A 31 0.86 0.19 16.61
CA PRO A 31 1.84 0.50 17.64
C PRO A 31 1.42 -0.14 18.97
N GLY A 32 2.38 -0.80 19.64
CA GLY A 32 2.13 -1.57 20.86
C GLY A 32 1.67 -3.01 20.64
N GLY A 33 1.47 -3.45 19.39
CA GLY A 33 1.25 -4.85 19.05
C GLY A 33 2.53 -5.69 19.16
N TYR A 34 2.39 -7.02 19.29
CA TYR A 34 3.55 -7.92 19.44
C TYR A 34 4.53 -7.80 18.27
N ALA A 35 4.02 -7.80 17.03
CA ALA A 35 4.86 -7.67 15.85
C ALA A 35 5.66 -6.35 15.84
N ALA A 36 5.05 -5.23 16.26
CA ALA A 36 5.73 -3.94 16.33
C ALA A 36 6.88 -3.92 17.35
N ALA A 37 6.74 -4.66 18.46
CA ALA A 37 7.69 -4.63 19.57
C ALA A 37 8.80 -5.68 19.46
N TYR A 38 8.51 -6.84 18.86
CA TYR A 38 9.37 -8.03 18.98
C TYR A 38 9.78 -8.66 17.65
N THR A 39 9.38 -8.08 16.51
CA THR A 39 9.68 -8.65 15.19
C THR A 39 10.17 -7.59 14.21
N ASP A 40 10.76 -8.04 13.10
CA ASP A 40 11.20 -7.14 12.03
C ASP A 40 10.17 -7.00 10.90
N ILE A 41 8.95 -7.53 11.06
CA ILE A 41 7.89 -7.52 10.05
C ILE A 41 7.57 -6.07 9.66
N LYS A 42 7.33 -5.84 8.37
CA LYS A 42 7.01 -4.55 7.77
C LYS A 42 5.71 -4.61 6.99
N VAL A 43 5.08 -3.45 6.84
CA VAL A 43 4.00 -3.26 5.86
C VAL A 43 4.55 -3.61 4.47
N GLY A 44 3.75 -4.33 3.68
CA GLY A 44 4.15 -4.89 2.38
C GLY A 44 4.67 -6.32 2.45
N ASP A 45 5.02 -6.85 3.63
CA ASP A 45 5.45 -8.24 3.74
C ASP A 45 4.29 -9.20 3.42
N VAL A 46 4.57 -10.25 2.65
CA VAL A 46 3.58 -11.20 2.15
C VAL A 46 3.64 -12.49 2.95
N LEU A 47 2.54 -12.89 3.58
CA LEU A 47 2.48 -14.15 4.34
C LEU A 47 2.34 -15.34 3.38
N LEU A 48 3.37 -16.18 3.34
CA LEU A 48 3.39 -17.37 2.49
C LEU A 48 2.85 -18.58 3.21
N ARG A 49 3.35 -18.86 4.42
CA ARG A 49 3.04 -20.08 5.16
C ARG A 49 2.83 -19.79 6.63
N CYS A 50 2.00 -20.59 7.27
CA CYS A 50 1.70 -20.52 8.68
C CYS A 50 1.67 -21.94 9.25
N SER A 51 2.44 -22.20 10.30
CA SER A 51 2.45 -23.50 10.97
C SER A 51 2.35 -23.35 12.48
N ALA A 52 1.68 -24.30 13.13
CA ALA A 52 1.48 -24.31 14.57
C ALA A 52 1.52 -25.74 15.11
N LEU A 53 1.89 -25.89 16.38
CA LEU A 53 1.80 -27.15 17.10
C LEU A 53 0.60 -27.12 18.04
N GLU A 54 -0.33 -28.05 17.84
CA GLU A 54 -1.53 -28.23 18.66
C GLU A 54 -1.23 -29.22 19.79
N ILE A 55 -1.37 -28.77 21.04
CA ILE A 55 -1.22 -29.62 22.23
C ILE A 55 -2.59 -29.82 22.86
N ASP A 56 -3.01 -31.08 23.05
CA ASP A 56 -4.20 -31.41 23.84
C ASP A 56 -3.93 -31.13 25.32
N VAL A 57 -4.61 -30.12 25.87
CA VAL A 57 -4.56 -29.70 27.28
C VAL A 57 -5.21 -30.73 28.20
N HIS A 58 -6.20 -31.50 27.71
CA HIS A 58 -6.81 -32.58 28.48
C HIS A 58 -5.98 -33.87 28.43
N HIS A 59 -5.20 -34.08 27.36
CA HIS A 59 -4.31 -35.23 27.20
C HIS A 59 -2.88 -34.78 26.82
N PRO A 60 -2.12 -34.14 27.73
CA PRO A 60 -0.80 -33.58 27.44
C PRO A 60 0.26 -34.64 27.08
N HIS A 61 -0.04 -35.92 27.29
CA HIS A 61 0.80 -37.06 26.92
C HIS A 61 0.63 -37.49 25.45
N VAL A 62 -0.40 -37.00 24.76
CA VAL A 62 -0.61 -37.27 23.34
C VAL A 62 0.37 -36.44 22.53
N LYS A 63 0.92 -37.04 21.47
CA LYS A 63 1.86 -36.36 20.58
C LYS A 63 1.19 -35.11 19.97
N PRO A 64 1.84 -33.93 20.04
CA PRO A 64 1.31 -32.72 19.43
C PRO A 64 1.02 -32.91 17.95
N ARG A 65 -0.10 -32.36 17.49
CA ARG A 65 -0.48 -32.35 16.08
C ARG A 65 0.15 -31.14 15.39
N LYS A 66 0.66 -31.32 14.17
CA LYS A 66 1.15 -30.20 13.36
C LYS A 66 -0.01 -29.67 12.50
N PHE A 67 -0.25 -28.37 12.60
CA PHE A 67 -1.04 -27.62 11.64
C PHE A 67 -0.08 -26.89 10.69
N GLU A 68 -0.35 -26.96 9.40
CA GLU A 68 0.41 -26.24 8.37
C GLU A 68 -0.56 -25.75 7.31
N PHE A 69 -0.42 -24.47 6.96
CA PHE A 69 -1.17 -23.80 5.91
C PHE A 69 -0.20 -23.11 4.97
N ASP A 70 -0.34 -23.36 3.68
CA ASP A 70 0.43 -22.73 2.61
C ASP A 70 -0.51 -21.91 1.71
N ALA A 71 -0.28 -20.60 1.66
CA ALA A 71 -1.08 -19.68 0.87
C ALA A 71 -0.78 -19.75 -0.64
N LEU A 72 0.29 -20.45 -1.03
CA LEU A 72 0.65 -20.73 -2.42
C LEU A 72 0.12 -22.09 -2.90
N GLU A 73 -0.33 -22.95 -1.99
CA GLU A 73 -0.89 -24.24 -2.35
C GLU A 73 -2.32 -24.08 -2.88
N PRO A 74 -2.64 -24.58 -4.10
CA PRO A 74 -4.00 -24.53 -4.60
C PRO A 74 -4.94 -25.33 -3.71
N THR A 75 -6.11 -24.75 -3.43
CA THR A 75 -7.23 -25.47 -2.80
C THR A 75 -7.68 -26.64 -3.70
N PRO A 76 -8.47 -27.60 -3.19
CA PRO A 76 -9.01 -28.72 -4.00
C PRO A 76 -9.80 -28.28 -5.25
N THR A 77 -10.21 -27.02 -5.32
CA THR A 77 -10.88 -26.41 -6.48
C THR A 77 -9.92 -25.93 -7.57
N GLY A 78 -8.60 -26.09 -7.37
CA GLY A 78 -7.55 -25.65 -8.29
C GLY A 78 -7.20 -24.16 -8.22
N ARG A 79 -7.85 -23.40 -7.33
CA ARG A 79 -7.57 -21.97 -7.10
C ARG A 79 -6.74 -21.77 -5.83
N LEU A 80 -5.93 -20.71 -5.81
CA LEU A 80 -5.29 -20.25 -4.58
C LEU A 80 -6.35 -19.96 -3.48
N PRO A 81 -5.98 -20.06 -2.20
CA PRO A 81 -6.89 -19.78 -1.11
C PRO A 81 -7.36 -18.32 -1.15
N SER A 82 -8.62 -18.09 -0.78
CA SER A 82 -9.14 -16.74 -0.62
C SER A 82 -8.53 -16.06 0.61
N PHE A 83 -8.58 -14.73 0.66
CA PHE A 83 -8.18 -13.97 1.85
C PHE A 83 -8.87 -14.47 3.13
N GLU A 84 -10.18 -14.71 3.08
CA GLU A 84 -10.93 -15.26 4.21
C GLU A 84 -10.41 -16.64 4.63
N THR A 85 -10.02 -17.50 3.68
CA THR A 85 -9.44 -18.80 3.97
C THR A 85 -8.11 -18.65 4.70
N CYS A 86 -7.25 -17.75 4.22
CA CYS A 86 -5.96 -17.45 4.86
C CYS A 86 -6.14 -16.89 6.27
N MET A 87 -7.08 -15.96 6.46
CA MET A 87 -7.37 -15.37 7.78
C MET A 87 -8.02 -16.37 8.73
N ASN A 88 -8.88 -17.26 8.23
CA ASN A 88 -9.45 -18.33 9.04
C ASN A 88 -8.41 -19.36 9.45
N ALA A 89 -7.46 -19.71 8.57
CA ALA A 89 -6.32 -20.57 8.91
C ALA A 89 -5.45 -19.93 9.99
N LEU A 90 -5.09 -18.65 9.83
CA LEU A 90 -4.32 -17.91 10.83
C LEU A 90 -5.07 -17.80 12.15
N ARG A 91 -6.37 -17.50 12.13
CA ARG A 91 -7.22 -17.47 13.34
C ARG A 91 -7.38 -18.84 13.97
N SER A 92 -7.42 -19.92 13.19
CA SER A 92 -7.49 -21.30 13.72
C SER A 92 -6.28 -21.62 14.59
N THR A 93 -5.11 -21.04 14.29
CA THR A 93 -3.94 -21.15 15.17
C THR A 93 -4.13 -20.40 16.50
N ALA A 94 -4.98 -19.38 16.53
CA ALA A 94 -5.35 -18.60 17.73
C ALA A 94 -6.44 -19.25 18.59
N VAL A 95 -7.18 -20.24 18.07
CA VAL A 95 -8.38 -20.76 18.73
C VAL A 95 -7.98 -21.59 19.96
N TYR A 96 -8.24 -21.00 21.14
CA TYR A 96 -8.40 -21.69 22.40
C TYR A 96 -9.78 -22.35 22.45
N SER A 97 -10.02 -23.41 21.70
CA SER A 97 -11.29 -24.14 21.84
C SER A 97 -11.09 -25.64 21.79
N ALA A 98 -11.93 -26.34 22.57
CA ALA A 98 -11.91 -27.78 22.78
C ALA A 98 -10.69 -28.35 23.53
N GLY A 99 -10.03 -27.53 24.36
CA GLY A 99 -8.96 -28.01 25.23
C GLY A 99 -7.64 -28.25 24.50
N PHE A 100 -7.35 -27.50 23.43
CA PHE A 100 -6.02 -27.47 22.80
C PHE A 100 -5.34 -26.11 23.04
N LYS A 101 -4.03 -26.10 23.26
CA LYS A 101 -3.21 -24.89 23.42
C LYS A 101 -2.17 -24.82 22.31
N HIS A 102 -2.27 -23.81 21.45
CA HIS A 102 -1.22 -23.42 20.52
C HIS A 102 -0.29 -22.43 21.23
N LEU A 103 0.98 -22.80 21.42
CA LEU A 103 1.94 -21.99 22.17
C LEU A 103 2.60 -20.92 21.29
N GLU A 104 2.96 -21.27 20.06
CA GLU A 104 3.64 -20.38 19.11
C GLU A 104 3.24 -20.74 17.68
N VAL A 105 3.14 -19.72 16.82
CA VAL A 105 2.82 -19.85 15.40
C VAL A 105 4.04 -19.40 14.61
N THR A 106 4.60 -20.29 13.80
CA THR A 106 5.70 -19.95 12.90
C THR A 106 5.10 -19.51 11.58
N CYS A 107 5.28 -18.22 11.26
CA CYS A 107 4.85 -17.61 10.01
C CYS A 107 6.05 -17.38 9.09
N GLU A 108 5.87 -17.63 7.80
CA GLU A 108 6.86 -17.31 6.77
C GLU A 108 6.40 -16.13 5.94
N PHE A 109 7.26 -15.13 5.82
CA PHE A 109 7.01 -13.92 5.08
C PHE A 109 7.97 -13.76 3.91
N LYS A 110 7.48 -13.21 2.81
CA LYS A 110 8.28 -12.70 1.70
C LYS A 110 8.29 -11.18 1.75
N ARG A 111 9.49 -10.62 1.83
CA ARG A 111 9.76 -9.19 1.64
C ARG A 111 10.27 -8.97 0.23
N ASP A 112 9.53 -8.23 -0.57
CA ASP A 112 10.01 -7.76 -1.86
C ASP A 112 10.87 -6.52 -1.64
N ILE A 113 12.12 -6.58 -2.09
CA ILE A 113 13.17 -5.59 -1.76
C ILE A 113 12.91 -4.26 -2.50
N ASP A 114 12.14 -4.29 -3.60
CA ASP A 114 11.82 -3.11 -4.42
C ASP A 114 10.77 -2.18 -3.81
N ASP A 115 9.83 -2.68 -3.01
CA ASP A 115 8.78 -1.84 -2.40
C ASP A 115 9.33 -0.78 -1.42
N ARG A 116 10.54 -0.99 -0.86
CA ARG A 116 11.13 -0.02 0.07
C ARG A 116 11.57 1.26 -0.63
N ALA A 117 12.06 1.17 -1.87
CA ALA A 117 12.47 2.33 -2.64
C ALA A 117 11.25 3.11 -3.14
N GLU A 118 10.24 2.42 -3.68
CA GLU A 118 9.02 3.06 -4.17
C GLU A 118 8.22 3.76 -3.05
N HIS A 119 8.18 3.19 -1.83
CA HIS A 119 7.44 3.80 -0.73
C HIS A 119 8.15 5.03 -0.13
N GLU A 120 9.48 5.01 -0.05
CA GLU A 120 10.26 6.20 0.32
C GLU A 120 10.14 7.31 -0.73
N ASP A 121 10.14 6.95 -2.02
CA ASP A 121 10.04 7.91 -3.11
C ASP A 121 8.63 8.50 -3.23
N TYR A 122 7.59 7.71 -2.98
CA TYR A 122 6.23 8.21 -2.88
C TYR A 122 6.04 9.15 -1.67
N ALA A 123 6.61 8.82 -0.52
CA ALA A 123 6.57 9.70 0.65
C ALA A 123 7.30 11.03 0.39
N ARG A 124 8.48 10.98 -0.24
CA ARG A 124 9.23 12.17 -0.67
C ARG A 124 8.44 13.01 -1.68
N LEU A 125 7.76 12.37 -2.64
CA LEU A 125 6.92 13.04 -3.63
C LEU A 125 5.76 13.77 -2.96
N MET A 126 5.06 13.12 -2.03
CA MET A 126 3.92 13.71 -1.31
C MET A 126 4.35 14.85 -0.37
N GLU A 127 5.51 14.73 0.29
CA GLU A 127 6.10 15.83 1.07
C GLU A 127 6.41 17.04 0.18
N THR A 128 6.99 16.78 -1.00
CA THR A 128 7.32 17.83 -1.97
C THR A 128 6.06 18.52 -2.49
N MET A 129 5.03 17.76 -2.88
CA MET A 129 3.75 18.33 -3.31
C MET A 129 3.06 19.14 -2.21
N THR A 130 3.11 18.68 -0.97
CA THR A 130 2.55 19.41 0.18
C THR A 130 3.31 20.72 0.44
N ARG A 131 4.64 20.70 0.30
CA ARG A 131 5.49 21.88 0.44
C ARG A 131 5.24 22.88 -0.69
N VAL A 132 5.13 22.41 -1.93
CA VAL A 132 4.80 23.25 -3.10
C VAL A 132 3.40 23.84 -2.96
N GLY A 133 2.40 23.06 -2.57
CA GLY A 133 1.04 23.57 -2.33
C GLY A 133 0.99 24.65 -1.24
N ARG A 134 1.81 24.53 -0.18
CA ARG A 134 1.96 25.60 0.82
C ARG A 134 2.66 26.84 0.25
N LEU A 135 3.70 26.66 -0.55
CA LEU A 135 4.40 27.76 -1.22
C LEU A 135 3.50 28.49 -2.24
N GLU A 136 2.64 27.78 -2.96
CA GLU A 136 1.68 28.40 -3.88
C GLU A 136 0.56 29.12 -3.14
N ALA A 137 0.03 28.54 -2.06
CA ALA A 137 -0.94 29.20 -1.19
C ALA A 137 -0.35 30.46 -0.54
N ASP A 138 0.92 30.43 -0.10
CA ASP A 138 1.62 31.59 0.43
C ASP A 138 1.86 32.66 -0.65
N ARG A 139 2.12 32.26 -1.91
CA ARG A 139 2.27 33.17 -3.04
C ARG A 139 0.95 33.86 -3.42
N GLU A 140 -0.16 33.14 -3.40
CA GLU A 140 -1.50 33.71 -3.61
C GLU A 140 -1.89 34.66 -2.46
N ASN A 141 -1.59 34.28 -1.23
CA ASN A 141 -1.92 35.07 -0.04
C ASN A 141 -1.01 36.30 0.15
N ALA A 142 0.23 36.25 -0.38
CA ALA A 142 1.16 37.39 -0.41
C ALA A 142 0.78 38.46 -1.45
N GLY A 143 -0.24 38.24 -2.28
CA GLY A 143 -0.82 39.27 -3.14
C GLY A 143 0.16 39.90 -4.13
N ASP A 144 1.16 39.16 -4.60
CA ASP A 144 2.16 39.70 -5.53
C ASP A 144 1.61 39.72 -6.96
N TYR A 145 0.81 40.75 -7.24
CA TYR A 145 0.73 41.32 -8.58
C TYR A 145 2.14 41.82 -8.95
N GLY A 146 2.95 40.92 -9.52
CA GLY A 146 4.19 41.32 -10.18
C GLY A 146 3.87 42.47 -11.17
N PRO A 147 4.74 43.49 -11.28
CA PRO A 147 4.42 44.68 -12.06
C PRO A 147 4.16 44.29 -13.51
N ARG A 148 2.98 44.68 -14.00
CA ARG A 148 2.58 44.64 -15.41
C ARG A 148 3.72 45.28 -16.22
N ALA A 149 4.22 44.58 -17.22
CA ALA A 149 5.18 45.14 -18.16
C ALA A 149 4.60 46.45 -18.75
N PRO A 150 5.41 47.50 -18.94
CA PRO A 150 4.92 48.79 -19.43
C PRO A 150 4.34 48.61 -20.83
N GLY A 151 3.02 48.77 -20.98
CA GLY A 151 2.36 48.69 -22.28
C GLY A 151 0.83 48.60 -22.28
N GLU A 152 0.17 48.24 -21.19
CA GLU A 152 -1.29 48.11 -21.18
C GLU A 152 -1.97 49.36 -20.57
N HIS A 153 -2.43 50.25 -21.45
CA HIS A 153 -3.33 51.35 -21.13
C HIS A 153 -4.78 50.85 -20.96
N PRO A 154 -5.52 51.25 -19.90
CA PRO A 154 -6.96 51.05 -19.83
C PRO A 154 -7.68 52.26 -20.45
N GLU A 155 -8.46 51.95 -21.49
CA GLU A 155 -9.61 52.70 -22.03
C GLU A 155 -9.45 54.18 -22.45
N GLY A 156 -9.69 54.45 -23.75
CA GLY A 156 -10.10 55.79 -24.20
C GLY A 156 -9.80 56.17 -25.66
N THR A 157 -10.69 55.78 -26.58
CA THR A 157 -10.99 56.41 -27.90
C THR A 157 -10.02 56.26 -29.09
N PRO A 158 -10.55 56.30 -30.34
CA PRO A 158 -10.10 55.48 -31.47
C PRO A 158 -9.24 56.24 -32.49
N SER A 159 -8.30 55.55 -33.12
CA SER A 159 -7.63 56.00 -34.34
C SER A 159 -7.31 54.75 -35.18
N GLU A 160 -8.26 54.37 -36.03
CA GLU A 160 -8.19 54.51 -37.49
C GLU A 160 -7.67 53.23 -38.17
N PRO A 161 -8.26 52.85 -39.31
CA PRO A 161 -8.25 51.48 -39.81
C PRO A 161 -6.90 51.11 -40.42
N LEU A 162 -6.46 49.87 -40.17
CA LEU A 162 -5.50 49.17 -41.02
C LEU A 162 -6.12 49.03 -42.42
N TYR A 163 -5.71 49.94 -43.31
CA TYR A 163 -5.70 49.90 -44.77
C TYR A 163 -6.60 48.88 -45.51
N VAL A 164 -7.32 49.45 -46.48
CA VAL A 164 -8.40 48.94 -47.33
C VAL A 164 -7.91 47.94 -48.41
N PRO A 165 -8.71 46.91 -48.78
CA PRO A 165 -8.38 45.96 -49.85
C PRO A 165 -8.81 46.47 -51.23
N ASP A 166 -8.11 46.03 -52.27
CA ASP A 166 -8.57 46.02 -53.69
C ASP A 166 -7.53 45.22 -54.48
N ASP A 167 -7.79 44.43 -55.50
CA ASP A 167 -8.91 43.59 -55.95
C ASP A 167 -8.23 42.63 -56.96
N GLY A 168 -8.83 41.47 -57.25
CA GLY A 168 -8.15 40.35 -57.91
C GLY A 168 -7.62 40.58 -59.33
N THR A 169 -6.60 39.81 -59.73
CA THR A 169 -6.54 39.06 -61.02
C THR A 169 -5.33 38.10 -61.04
N TYR A 170 -5.55 36.80 -61.29
CA TYR A 170 -4.50 35.86 -61.77
C TYR A 170 -4.13 36.21 -63.22
N PRO A 171 -2.93 35.88 -63.75
CA PRO A 171 -2.82 34.59 -64.46
C PRO A 171 -1.40 33.92 -64.52
N VAL A 172 -1.47 32.57 -64.49
CA VAL A 172 -0.69 31.47 -65.13
C VAL A 172 0.84 31.35 -65.15
N ASP A 173 1.22 30.08 -64.95
CA ASP A 173 2.41 29.35 -65.41
C ASP A 173 2.85 29.66 -66.86
N ASP A 174 4.16 29.72 -67.08
CA ASP A 174 4.93 28.76 -67.90
C ASP A 174 6.44 28.83 -67.52
#